data_AF-A0A7X6WVE8-F1
#
_entry.id   AF-A0A7X6WVE8-F1
#
_cell.length_a   1.000
_cell.length_b   1.000
_cell.length_c   1.000
_cell.angle_alpha   90.00
_cell.angle_beta   90.00
_cell.angle_gamma   90.00
#
_symmetry.space_group_name_H-M   'P 1'
#
loop_
_entity.id
_entity.type
_entity.pdbx_description
1 polymer ?
#
loop_
_entity_poly.entity_id
_entity_poly.type
_entity_poly.pdbx_seq_one_letter_code
_entity_poly.pdbx_strand_id
1 'polypeptide(L)'
;MNKMKKGFTLIELLIVIAIIGILASIVLVSLSSARTKARDAEFKSAVSSLVAAYTIYCDGGGIGTAPVAPPSITAGETATCGTDGAFTGTFTPAGNSNCSQASITEQGATFTGC
;
A
#
# COMPACT_ATOMS: atom_id res chain seq x y z
N MET A 1 9.61 -41.92 -45.99
CA MET A 1 8.58 -41.97 -44.93
C MET A 1 8.16 -40.54 -44.59
N ASN A 2 7.19 -39.97 -45.31
CA ASN A 2 6.79 -38.58 -45.14
C ASN A 2 5.83 -38.47 -43.94
N LYS A 3 6.32 -37.95 -42.82
CA LYS A 3 5.49 -37.60 -41.66
C LYS A 3 4.50 -36.51 -42.10
N MET A 4 3.21 -36.83 -42.14
CA MET A 4 2.16 -35.84 -42.36
C MET A 4 2.24 -34.79 -41.23
N LYS A 5 2.54 -33.54 -41.59
CA LYS A 5 2.51 -32.43 -40.64
C LYS A 5 1.05 -32.15 -40.31
N LYS A 6 0.64 -32.41 -39.06
CA LYS A 6 -0.67 -31.98 -38.55
C LYS A 6 -0.66 -30.44 -38.46
N GLY A 7 -1.55 -29.80 -39.20
CA GLY A 7 -1.80 -28.36 -39.10
C GLY A 7 -2.76 -28.07 -37.94
N PHE A 8 -2.59 -26.91 -37.30
CA PHE A 8 -3.53 -26.37 -36.33
C PHE A 8 -4.77 -25.86 -37.09
N THR A 9 -5.96 -26.20 -36.65
CA THR A 9 -7.20 -25.70 -37.24
C THR A 9 -7.49 -24.28 -36.74
N LEU A 10 -8.13 -23.46 -37.57
CA LEU A 10 -8.52 -22.10 -37.18
C LEU A 10 -9.47 -22.09 -35.97
N ILE A 11 -10.32 -23.11 -35.85
CA ILE A 11 -11.24 -23.23 -34.72
C ILE A 11 -10.51 -23.54 -33.42
N GLU A 12 -9.45 -24.36 -33.44
CA GLU A 12 -8.61 -24.61 -32.26
C GLU A 12 -7.94 -23.32 -31.76
N LEU A 13 -7.51 -22.44 -32.67
CA LEU A 13 -6.91 -21.16 -32.27
C LEU A 13 -7.97 -20.19 -31.72
N LEU A 14 -9.16 -20.18 -32.31
CA LEU A 14 -10.28 -19.33 -31.90
C LEU A 14 -10.75 -19.66 -30.48
N ILE A 15 -10.91 -20.95 -30.13
CA ILE A 15 -11.32 -21.32 -28.77
C ILE A 15 -10.28 -20.94 -27.72
N VAL A 16 -8.98 -21.00 -28.07
CA VAL A 16 -7.90 -20.71 -27.13
C VAL A 16 -7.89 -19.23 -26.75
N ILE A 17 -7.99 -18.34 -27.74
CA ILE A 17 -8.05 -16.89 -27.45
C ILE A 17 -9.34 -16.52 -26.69
N ALA A 18 -10.44 -17.24 -26.93
CA ALA A 18 -11.69 -17.06 -26.18
C ALA A 18 -11.51 -17.44 -24.70
N ILE A 19 -10.90 -18.60 -24.41
CA ILE A 19 -10.65 -19.03 -23.03
C ILE A 19 -9.65 -18.10 -22.32
N ILE A 20 -8.56 -17.70 -23.00
CA ILE A 20 -7.59 -16.74 -22.44
C ILE A 20 -8.27 -15.41 -22.12
N GLY A 21 -9.17 -14.92 -22.99
CA GLY A 21 -9.93 -13.70 -22.76
C GLY A 21 -10.80 -13.77 -21.49
N ILE A 22 -11.50 -14.89 -21.30
CA ILE A 22 -12.32 -15.13 -20.10
C ILE A 22 -11.45 -15.13 -18.84
N LEU A 23 -10.36 -15.91 -18.84
CA LEU A 23 -9.45 -15.99 -17.69
C LEU A 23 -8.79 -14.64 -17.37
N ALA A 24 -8.36 -13.90 -18.40
CA ALA A 24 -7.72 -12.59 -18.23
C ALA A 24 -8.67 -11.56 -17.58
N SER A 25 -9.96 -11.57 -17.95
CA SER A 25 -10.95 -10.65 -17.37
C SER A 25 -11.13 -10.82 -15.87
N ILE A 26 -11.17 -12.07 -15.37
CA ILE A 26 -11.31 -12.39 -13.95
C ILE A 26 -10.06 -11.94 -13.18
N VAL A 27 -8.88 -12.20 -13.74
CA VAL A 27 -7.60 -11.81 -13.13
C VAL A 27 -7.51 -10.30 -12.97
N LEU A 28 -7.92 -9.54 -13.99
CA LEU A 28 -7.84 -8.07 -13.95
C LEU A 28 -8.65 -7.46 -12.80
N VAL A 29 -9.86 -7.95 -12.55
CA VAL A 29 -10.69 -7.49 -11.42
C VAL A 29 -10.01 -7.81 -10.10
N SER A 30 -9.49 -9.03 -9.95
CA SER A 30 -8.82 -9.45 -8.71
C SER A 30 -7.52 -8.67 -8.42
N LEU A 31 -6.77 -8.33 -9.47
CA LEU A 31 -5.50 -7.62 -9.36
C LEU A 31 -5.68 -6.18 -8.85
N SER A 32 -6.76 -5.50 -9.27
CA SER A 32 -7.08 -4.15 -8.78
C SER A 32 -7.22 -4.12 -7.26
N SER A 33 -8.06 -5.02 -6.71
CA SER A 33 -8.25 -5.14 -5.25
C SER A 33 -6.98 -5.59 -4.53
N ALA A 34 -6.20 -6.50 -5.11
CA ALA A 34 -4.93 -6.94 -4.52
C ALA A 34 -3.92 -5.79 -4.42
N ARG A 35 -3.86 -4.92 -5.44
CA ARG A 35 -2.97 -3.75 -5.44
C ARG A 35 -3.35 -2.74 -4.37
N THR A 36 -4.65 -2.47 -4.18
CA THR A 36 -5.12 -1.57 -3.11
C THR A 36 -4.78 -2.15 -1.73
N LYS A 37 -5.02 -3.45 -1.49
CA LYS A 37 -4.65 -4.09 -0.22
C LYS A 37 -3.14 -4.05 0.06
N ALA A 38 -2.32 -4.20 -0.97
CA ALA A 38 -0.87 -4.07 -0.84
C ALA A 38 -0.45 -2.65 -0.44
N ARG A 39 -1.12 -1.62 -0.98
CA ARG A 39 -0.91 -0.21 -0.59
C ARG A 39 -1.33 0.05 0.85
N ASP A 40 -2.47 -0.51 1.28
CA ASP A 40 -2.92 -0.40 2.67
C ASP A 40 -1.90 -1.03 3.64
N ALA A 41 -1.31 -2.18 3.28
CA ALA A 41 -0.29 -2.84 4.08
C ALA A 41 1.02 -2.02 4.14
N GLU A 42 1.45 -1.46 3.00
CA GLU A 42 2.60 -0.56 2.91
C GLU A 42 2.41 0.68 3.78
N PHE A 43 1.23 1.32 3.72
CA PHE A 43 0.87 2.47 4.55
C PHE A 43 0.87 2.12 6.04
N LYS A 44 0.24 1.00 6.44
CA LYS A 44 0.23 0.55 7.84
C LYS A 44 1.63 0.29 8.38
N SER A 45 2.47 -0.36 7.58
CA SER A 45 3.87 -0.62 7.93
C SER A 45 4.67 0.67 8.07
N ALA A 46 4.51 1.59 7.12
CA ALA A 46 5.15 2.90 7.14
C ALA A 46 4.80 3.68 8.41
N VAL A 47 3.51 3.82 8.73
CA VAL A 47 3.06 4.55 9.92
C VAL A 47 3.56 3.87 11.20
N SER A 48 3.57 2.54 11.26
CA SER A 48 4.09 1.82 12.43
C SER A 48 5.60 2.07 12.64
N SER A 49 6.37 2.20 11.56
CA SER A 49 7.79 2.57 11.65
C SER A 49 8.00 4.01 12.13
N LEU A 50 7.07 4.92 11.79
CA LEU A 50 7.09 6.29 12.27
C LEU A 50 6.84 6.37 13.78
N VAL A 51 5.93 5.56 14.34
CA VAL A 51 5.73 5.52 15.80
C VAL A 51 7.07 5.31 16.52
N ALA A 52 7.84 4.30 16.14
CA ALA A 52 9.14 4.02 16.76
C ALA A 52 10.14 5.17 16.57
N ALA A 53 10.17 5.78 15.39
CA ALA A 53 11.04 6.92 15.11
C ALA A 53 10.68 8.15 15.97
N TYR A 54 9.39 8.43 16.13
CA TYR A 54 8.89 9.52 16.95
C TYR A 54 9.08 9.26 18.45
N THR A 55 8.93 8.02 18.92
CA THR A 55 9.24 7.65 20.30
C THR A 55 10.69 8.00 20.64
N ILE A 56 11.66 7.61 19.80
CA ILE A 56 13.08 7.90 20.04
C ILE A 56 13.36 9.41 19.96
N TYR A 57 12.77 10.08 18.96
CA TYR A 57 13.04 11.50 18.71
C TYR A 57 12.46 12.41 19.80
N CYS A 58 11.20 12.18 20.20
CA CYS A 58 10.53 13.02 21.18
C CYS A 58 11.03 12.74 22.61
N ASP A 59 11.35 11.49 22.96
CA ASP A 59 11.96 11.15 24.25
C ASP A 59 13.38 11.73 24.40
N GLY A 60 14.11 11.85 23.28
CA GLY A 60 15.42 12.52 23.23
C GLY A 60 15.40 14.05 23.33
N GLY A 61 14.23 14.67 23.58
CA GLY A 61 14.07 16.13 23.65
C GLY A 61 14.02 16.82 22.28
N GLY A 62 13.79 16.06 21.21
CA GLY A 62 13.53 16.62 19.88
C GLY A 62 12.23 17.42 19.86
N ILE A 63 12.29 18.63 19.30
CA ILE A 63 11.14 19.53 19.14
C ILE A 63 11.02 19.91 17.68
N GLY A 64 9.84 19.71 17.09
CA GLY A 64 9.56 20.03 15.68
C GLY A 64 9.25 18.80 14.82
N THR A 65 9.48 18.92 13.52
CA THR A 65 9.09 17.95 12.50
C THR A 65 10.12 16.82 12.39
N ALA A 66 9.79 15.62 12.89
CA ALA A 66 10.62 14.43 12.74
C ALA A 66 10.49 13.78 11.33
N PRO A 67 11.23 12.70 11.01
CA PRO A 67 11.77 12.44 9.67
C PRO A 67 10.71 12.17 8.60
N VAL A 68 11.10 12.57 7.38
CA VAL A 68 10.34 12.51 6.13
C VAL A 68 9.49 11.25 6.01
N ALA A 69 8.20 11.48 5.76
CA ALA A 69 7.25 10.41 5.52
C ALA A 69 7.69 9.60 4.29
N PRO A 70 7.67 8.26 4.36
CA PRO A 70 7.93 7.41 3.19
C PRO A 70 6.95 7.73 2.04
N PRO A 71 7.29 7.39 0.79
CA PRO A 71 6.49 7.76 -0.39
C PRO A 71 5.04 7.20 -0.38
N SER A 72 4.72 6.31 0.54
CA SER A 72 3.38 5.79 0.81
C SER A 72 2.47 6.75 1.59
N ILE A 73 2.96 7.93 2.00
CA ILE A 73 2.25 8.94 2.78
C ILE A 73 2.33 10.29 2.05
N THR A 74 1.26 11.09 2.13
CA THR A 74 1.22 12.42 1.52
C THR A 74 2.26 13.36 2.16
N ALA A 75 3.03 14.08 1.35
CA ALA A 75 4.04 15.02 1.84
C ALA A 75 3.39 16.18 2.62
N GLY A 76 3.99 16.57 3.75
CA GLY A 76 3.56 17.70 4.59
C GLY A 76 2.86 17.30 5.88
N GLU A 77 2.62 16.01 6.08
CA GLU A 77 2.10 15.48 7.35
C GLU A 77 3.22 15.37 8.36
N THR A 78 3.13 16.17 9.41
CA THR A 78 4.14 16.25 10.45
C THR A 78 3.50 15.82 11.77
N ALA A 79 4.13 14.87 12.45
CA ALA A 79 3.87 14.69 13.87
C ALA A 79 4.72 15.71 14.65
N THR A 80 4.12 16.26 15.69
CA THR A 80 4.74 17.22 16.60
C THR A 80 5.06 16.55 17.91
N CYS A 81 6.28 16.76 18.41
CA CYS A 81 6.64 16.43 19.80
C CYS A 81 6.23 17.58 20.73
N GLY A 82 5.60 17.25 21.85
CA GLY A 82 5.41 18.11 23.01
C GLY A 82 6.64 18.10 23.92
N THR A 83 6.61 18.96 24.93
CA THR A 83 7.70 19.11 25.91
C THR A 83 7.87 17.92 26.85
N ASP A 84 6.88 17.04 26.90
CA ASP A 84 6.80 15.92 27.84
C ASP A 84 7.14 14.57 27.17
N GLY A 85 7.76 14.58 25.99
CA GLY A 85 7.99 13.38 25.17
C GLY A 85 6.78 12.95 24.33
N ALA A 86 5.60 13.49 24.66
CA ALA A 86 4.34 13.28 23.94
C ALA A 86 4.44 13.60 22.45
N PHE A 87 3.87 12.76 21.59
CA PHE A 87 3.74 13.08 20.17
C PHE A 87 2.37 12.75 19.63
N THR A 88 1.94 13.57 18.68
CA THR A 88 0.71 13.38 17.92
C THR A 88 0.95 13.75 16.46
N GLY A 89 0.43 12.93 15.55
CA GLY A 89 0.50 13.21 14.11
C GLY A 89 -0.57 12.45 13.36
N THR A 90 -1.00 13.02 12.25
CA THR A 90 -1.96 12.39 11.34
C THR A 90 -1.31 12.19 9.98
N PHE A 91 -1.47 11.01 9.42
CA PHE A 91 -0.95 10.61 8.12
C PHE A 91 -2.07 10.16 7.20
N THR A 92 -1.98 10.45 5.91
CA THR A 92 -2.89 10.06 4.86
C THR A 92 -2.12 9.25 3.83
N PRO A 93 -2.68 8.13 3.36
CA PRO A 93 -2.02 7.29 2.39
C PRO A 93 -1.88 8.03 1.06
N ALA A 94 -0.73 7.86 0.41
CA ALA A 94 -0.53 8.34 -0.95
C ALA A 94 -1.24 7.41 -1.95
N GLY A 95 -2.01 8.01 -2.86
CA GLY A 95 -2.69 7.29 -3.96
C GLY A 95 -3.98 6.58 -3.54
N ASN A 96 -4.42 5.62 -4.36
CA ASN A 96 -5.68 4.90 -4.10
C ASN A 96 -5.48 3.81 -3.03
N SER A 97 -6.01 4.07 -1.84
CA SER A 97 -5.98 3.20 -0.66
C SER A 97 -7.39 3.12 -0.10
N ASN A 98 -7.72 2.02 0.59
CA ASN A 98 -8.99 1.97 1.34
C ASN A 98 -8.87 2.83 2.61
N CYS A 99 -7.67 2.86 3.20
CA CYS A 99 -7.38 3.72 4.34
C CYS A 99 -7.62 5.19 4.02
N SER A 100 -8.25 5.91 4.94
CA SER A 100 -8.47 7.35 4.81
C SER A 100 -7.44 8.16 5.60
N GLN A 101 -7.04 7.66 6.77
CA GLN A 101 -6.06 8.30 7.65
C GLN A 101 -5.47 7.29 8.63
N ALA A 102 -4.27 7.58 9.13
CA ALA A 102 -3.75 7.02 10.36
C ALA A 102 -3.38 8.14 11.32
N SER A 103 -3.49 7.91 12.62
CA SER A 103 -2.96 8.82 13.63
C SER A 103 -1.98 8.09 14.53
N ILE A 104 -0.87 8.74 14.85
CA ILE A 104 0.11 8.22 15.80
C ILE A 104 0.02 9.00 17.10
N THR A 105 0.21 8.27 18.18
CA THR A 105 0.36 8.77 19.54
C THR A 105 1.43 7.95 20.25
N GLU A 106 1.78 8.32 21.47
CA GLU A 106 2.65 7.50 22.33
C GLU A 106 2.12 6.09 22.59
N GLN A 107 0.80 5.90 22.47
CA GLN A 107 0.15 4.60 22.65
C GLN A 107 0.20 3.72 21.39
N GLY A 108 0.73 4.25 20.28
CA GLY A 108 0.85 3.55 19.00
C GLY A 108 0.11 4.24 17.86
N ALA A 109 -0.12 3.48 16.79
CA ALA A 109 -0.82 3.95 15.59
C ALA A 109 -2.28 3.45 15.56
N THR A 110 -3.19 4.33 15.18
CA THR A 110 -4.58 4.00 14.86
C THR A 110 -4.83 4.25 13.38
N PHE A 111 -5.70 3.44 12.78
CA PHE A 111 -6.01 3.49 11.34
C PHE A 111 -7.51 3.66 11.15
N THR A 112 -7.90 4.57 10.26
CA THR A 112 -9.28 4.93 9.98
C THR A 112 -9.60 4.72 8.51
N GLY A 113 -10.75 4.10 8.22
CA GLY A 113 -11.20 3.84 6.85
C GLY A 113 -10.55 2.61 6.18
N CYS A 114 -9.60 1.95 6.85
CA CYS A 114 -9.14 0.62 6.49
C CYS A 114 -10.06 -0.47 7.10
#